data_AF-A0A9X5XC86-F1
#
_entry.id   AF-A0A9X5XC86-F1
#
_cell.length_a   1.000
_cell.length_b   1.000
_cell.length_c   1.000
_cell.angle_alpha   90.00
_cell.angle_beta   90.00
_cell.angle_gamma   90.00
#
_symmetry.space_group_name_H-M   'P 1'
#
loop_
_entity.id
_entity.type
_entity.pdbx_description
1 polymer ?
#
loop_
_entity_poly.entity_id
_entity_poly.type
_entity_poly.pdbx_seq_one_letter_code
_entity_poly.pdbx_strand_id
1 'polypeptide(L)'
;FTSGLPDVLEGAPPQSPDEQIAHRYDYQTFDQIIQETLRPADRPRPGPRFAPGTKQEYNSLGFRIAGKLIERITGHSFKNEVTARILRPLRLDRTSVPQDDPEMPRPYLHGYLINSAGEPVDVSEQGGDPSNMISTPADLDRFITALFQGRLLPTAQLEEMFTLPRDEDDKVVPYADASNCLSPDGRPGPACFGLGLMSVPLPDGTVLWGKTGHDYGYANGMFATRDLSLRGVYSISTTSSDNGRPNPISDRLLLAAVAPTSK
;
A
#
# COMPACT_ATOMS: atom_id res chain seq x y z
N PHE A 1 -16.15 1.03 8.74
CA PHE A 1 -15.24 0.35 7.78
C PHE A 1 -13.90 -0.04 8.41
N THR A 2 -13.82 -0.45 9.68
CA THR A 2 -12.54 -0.81 10.31
C THR A 2 -12.66 -2.08 11.12
N SER A 3 -11.60 -2.89 11.16
CA SER A 3 -11.66 -4.27 11.65
C SER A 3 -10.93 -4.50 12.97
N GLY A 4 -9.91 -3.70 13.29
CA GLY A 4 -9.04 -3.96 14.44
C GLY A 4 -8.26 -5.27 14.34
N LEU A 5 -8.06 -5.79 13.12
CA LEU A 5 -7.26 -7.00 12.90
C LEU A 5 -5.82 -6.82 13.44
N PRO A 6 -5.15 -7.91 13.84
CA PRO A 6 -3.75 -7.88 14.22
C PRO A 6 -2.86 -7.62 13.02
N ASP A 7 -1.66 -7.11 13.27
CA ASP A 7 -0.71 -6.84 12.19
C ASP A 7 -0.16 -8.16 11.60
N VAL A 8 0.35 -8.10 10.37
CA VAL A 8 0.95 -9.26 9.70
C VAL A 8 2.12 -9.77 10.54
N LEU A 9 2.09 -11.06 10.86
CA LEU A 9 3.08 -11.73 11.70
C LEU A 9 3.30 -11.06 13.08
N GLU A 10 2.27 -10.44 13.66
CA GLU A 10 2.35 -9.80 14.98
C GLU A 10 2.98 -10.73 16.04
N GLY A 11 3.97 -10.20 16.77
CA GLY A 11 4.74 -10.93 17.78
C GLY A 11 5.87 -11.81 17.23
N ALA A 12 6.09 -11.86 15.90
CA ALA A 12 7.29 -12.46 15.32
C ALA A 12 8.54 -11.65 15.70
N PRO A 13 9.72 -12.29 15.83
CA PRO A 13 10.96 -11.55 15.98
C PRO A 13 11.22 -10.67 14.75
N PRO A 14 11.76 -9.45 14.92
CA PRO A 14 12.13 -8.61 13.79
C PRO A 14 13.23 -9.28 12.97
N GLN A 15 13.12 -9.21 11.64
CA GLN A 15 14.16 -9.71 10.75
C GLN A 15 15.29 -8.70 10.63
N SER A 16 16.54 -9.18 10.73
CA SER A 16 17.73 -8.42 10.40
C SER A 16 17.77 -8.06 8.89
N PRO A 17 18.53 -7.03 8.49
CA PRO A 17 18.71 -6.72 7.06
C PRO A 17 19.23 -7.90 6.25
N ASP A 18 20.16 -8.70 6.81
CA ASP A 18 20.72 -9.87 6.13
C ASP A 18 19.68 -10.98 5.93
N GLU A 19 18.79 -11.20 6.92
CA GLU A 19 17.67 -12.13 6.78
C GLU A 19 16.69 -11.64 5.72
N GLN A 20 16.31 -10.36 5.72
CA GLN A 20 15.43 -9.79 4.68
C GLN A 20 16.04 -9.96 3.29
N ILE A 21 17.34 -9.67 3.13
CA ILE A 21 18.07 -9.89 1.88
C ILE A 21 18.05 -11.37 1.51
N ALA A 22 18.40 -12.28 2.41
CA ALA A 22 18.48 -13.71 2.13
C ALA A 22 17.12 -14.31 1.74
N HIS A 23 16.05 -13.87 2.39
CA HIS A 23 14.68 -14.35 2.23
C HIS A 23 13.86 -13.57 1.19
N ARG A 24 14.46 -12.62 0.45
CA ARG A 24 13.76 -11.77 -0.53
C ARG A 24 13.07 -12.54 -1.67
N TYR A 25 13.43 -13.79 -1.90
CA TYR A 25 12.84 -14.67 -2.91
C TYR A 25 11.75 -15.60 -2.37
N ASP A 26 11.55 -15.62 -1.05
CA ASP A 26 10.53 -16.46 -0.45
C ASP A 26 9.14 -15.99 -0.88
N TYR A 27 8.23 -16.95 -1.07
CA TYR A 27 6.84 -16.67 -1.45
C TYR A 27 5.88 -17.36 -0.50
N GLN A 28 4.89 -16.61 -0.02
CA GLN A 28 3.82 -17.14 0.82
C GLN A 28 2.46 -16.82 0.21
N THR A 29 1.61 -17.82 0.03
CA THR A 29 0.22 -17.64 -0.42
C THR A 29 -0.62 -16.86 0.60
N PHE A 30 -1.77 -16.34 0.17
CA PHE A 30 -2.70 -15.66 1.09
C PHE A 30 -3.10 -16.55 2.27
N ASP A 31 -3.34 -17.85 2.03
CA ASP A 31 -3.72 -18.79 3.08
C ASP A 31 -2.59 -18.97 4.10
N GLN A 32 -1.34 -19.08 3.65
CA GLN A 32 -0.18 -19.21 4.54
C GLN A 32 -0.01 -17.97 5.42
N ILE A 33 -0.05 -16.77 4.84
CA ILE A 33 0.13 -15.52 5.60
C ILE A 33 -1.01 -15.30 6.59
N ILE A 34 -2.25 -15.55 6.16
CA ILE A 34 -3.43 -15.43 7.04
C ILE A 34 -3.34 -16.44 8.19
N GLN A 35 -2.98 -17.69 7.89
CA GLN A 35 -2.85 -18.74 8.89
C GLN A 35 -1.71 -18.45 9.87
N GLU A 36 -0.54 -18.05 9.38
CA GLU A 36 0.63 -17.73 10.21
C GLU A 36 0.39 -16.49 11.08
N THR A 37 -0.39 -15.52 10.58
CA THR A 37 -0.75 -14.34 11.35
C THR A 37 -1.81 -14.65 12.42
N LEU A 38 -2.90 -15.34 12.08
CA LEU A 38 -4.03 -15.56 13.00
C LEU A 38 -3.85 -16.77 13.92
N ARG A 39 -3.05 -17.76 13.50
CA ARG A 39 -2.83 -19.03 14.20
C ARG A 39 -1.36 -19.46 14.10
N PRO A 40 -0.41 -18.61 14.54
CA PRO A 40 1.00 -18.98 14.56
C PRO A 40 1.22 -20.24 15.42
N ALA A 41 2.20 -21.05 15.02
CA ALA A 41 2.57 -22.28 15.72
C ALA A 41 3.59 -22.05 16.85
N ASP A 42 4.34 -20.96 16.76
CA ASP A 42 5.57 -20.66 17.51
C ASP A 42 5.44 -19.44 18.44
N ARG A 43 4.31 -18.71 18.39
CA ARG A 43 4.03 -17.54 19.21
C ARG A 43 2.55 -17.47 19.63
N PRO A 44 2.20 -16.65 20.66
CA PRO A 44 0.82 -16.50 21.08
C PRO A 44 -0.09 -16.05 19.94
N ARG A 45 -1.35 -16.51 19.95
CA ARG A 45 -2.34 -16.03 18.97
C ARG A 45 -2.65 -14.55 19.24
N PRO A 46 -2.59 -13.69 18.22
CA PRO A 46 -2.88 -12.29 18.42
C PRO A 46 -4.40 -12.07 18.58
N GLY A 47 -4.76 -11.01 19.29
CA GLY A 47 -6.14 -10.55 19.48
C GLY A 47 -6.46 -9.35 18.58
N PRO A 48 -7.71 -8.87 18.57
CA PRO A 48 -8.02 -7.60 17.94
C PRO A 48 -7.31 -6.45 18.65
N ARG A 49 -6.73 -5.52 17.90
CA ARG A 49 -6.02 -4.35 18.43
C ARG A 49 -6.97 -3.27 18.97
N PHE A 50 -8.20 -3.25 18.47
CA PHE A 50 -9.30 -2.40 18.94
C PHE A 50 -10.65 -2.96 18.49
N ALA A 51 -11.75 -2.46 19.05
CA ALA A 51 -13.09 -2.87 18.64
C ALA A 51 -13.40 -2.42 17.19
N PRO A 52 -13.96 -3.28 16.32
CA PRO A 52 -14.34 -2.90 14.96
C PRO A 52 -15.18 -1.62 14.92
N GLY A 53 -14.90 -0.74 13.96
CA GLY A 53 -15.61 0.53 13.80
C GLY A 53 -15.17 1.66 14.74
N THR A 54 -14.33 1.40 15.76
CA THR A 54 -13.99 2.44 16.76
C THR A 54 -12.72 3.25 16.45
N LYS A 55 -11.80 2.68 15.67
CA LYS A 55 -10.54 3.32 15.24
C LYS A 55 -10.15 2.87 13.85
N GLN A 56 -9.25 3.58 13.20
CA GLN A 56 -8.57 3.12 11.98
C GLN A 56 -7.10 2.83 12.25
N GLU A 57 -6.58 1.78 11.63
CA GLU A 57 -5.16 1.48 11.56
C GLU A 57 -4.87 0.86 10.20
N TYR A 58 -3.79 1.29 9.56
CA TYR A 58 -3.30 0.66 8.34
C TYR A 58 -2.82 -0.75 8.67
N ASN A 59 -3.40 -1.74 7.99
CA ASN A 59 -3.09 -3.13 8.26
C ASN A 59 -3.12 -3.94 6.95
N SER A 60 -1.96 -4.48 6.58
CA SER A 60 -1.77 -5.29 5.38
C SER A 60 -2.57 -6.59 5.40
N LEU A 61 -2.83 -7.18 6.58
CA LEU A 61 -3.63 -8.41 6.71
C LEU A 61 -5.04 -8.24 6.14
N GLY A 62 -5.65 -7.06 6.30
CA GLY A 62 -6.95 -6.76 5.71
C GLY A 62 -6.95 -6.90 4.19
N PHE A 63 -5.88 -6.45 3.52
CA PHE A 63 -5.71 -6.59 2.07
C PHE A 63 -5.37 -8.03 1.66
N ARG A 64 -4.63 -8.79 2.48
CA ARG A 64 -4.42 -10.23 2.23
C ARG A 64 -5.73 -11.02 2.29
N ILE A 65 -6.59 -10.72 3.26
CA ILE A 65 -7.93 -11.30 3.37
C ILE A 65 -8.80 -10.90 2.18
N ALA A 66 -8.76 -9.62 1.75
CA ALA A 66 -9.48 -9.17 0.56
C ALA A 66 -9.02 -9.92 -0.71
N GLY A 67 -7.71 -10.10 -0.89
CA GLY A 67 -7.13 -10.91 -1.96
C GLY A 67 -7.63 -12.36 -1.93
N LYS A 68 -7.65 -12.99 -0.74
CA LYS A 68 -8.20 -14.34 -0.59
C LYS A 68 -9.69 -14.41 -0.88
N LEU A 69 -10.48 -13.41 -0.47
CA LEU A 69 -11.91 -13.35 -0.76
C LEU A 69 -12.18 -13.26 -2.27
N ILE A 70 -11.37 -12.51 -3.02
CA ILE A 70 -11.43 -12.48 -4.49
C ILE A 70 -11.28 -13.91 -5.04
N GLU A 71 -10.25 -14.65 -4.61
CA GLU A 71 -10.05 -16.03 -5.08
C GLU A 71 -11.22 -16.95 -4.74
N ARG A 72 -11.73 -16.85 -3.50
CA ARG A 72 -12.80 -17.71 -3.01
C ARG A 72 -14.14 -17.43 -3.69
N ILE A 73 -14.45 -16.17 -3.97
CA ILE A 73 -15.73 -15.76 -4.57
C ILE A 73 -15.74 -16.02 -6.08
N THR A 74 -14.62 -15.76 -6.76
CA THR A 74 -14.53 -15.84 -8.23
C THR A 74 -14.13 -17.22 -8.72
N GLY A 75 -13.43 -18.01 -7.90
CA GLY A 75 -12.82 -19.28 -8.30
C GLY A 75 -11.56 -19.12 -9.16
N HIS A 76 -11.07 -17.90 -9.36
CA HIS A 76 -9.86 -17.59 -10.12
C HIS A 76 -8.76 -17.02 -9.21
N SER A 77 -7.50 -17.13 -9.62
CA SER A 77 -6.41 -16.51 -8.86
C SER A 77 -6.53 -14.98 -8.84
N PHE A 78 -5.99 -14.35 -7.80
CA PHE A 78 -5.92 -12.89 -7.71
C PHE A 78 -5.25 -12.26 -8.93
N LYS A 79 -4.13 -12.84 -9.40
CA LYS A 79 -3.45 -12.45 -10.64
C LYS A 79 -4.38 -12.42 -11.85
N ASN A 80 -5.20 -13.47 -12.02
CA ASN A 80 -6.11 -13.57 -13.15
C ASN A 80 -7.21 -12.50 -13.08
N GLU A 81 -7.78 -12.27 -11.89
CA GLU A 81 -8.83 -11.27 -11.70
C GLU A 81 -8.30 -9.84 -11.90
N VAL A 82 -7.13 -9.49 -11.33
CA VAL A 82 -6.48 -8.19 -11.55
C VAL A 82 -6.14 -8.00 -13.03
N THR A 83 -5.59 -9.02 -13.69
CA THR A 83 -5.24 -8.96 -15.10
C THR A 83 -6.47 -8.75 -15.98
N ALA A 84 -7.53 -9.51 -15.75
CA ALA A 84 -8.73 -9.49 -16.59
C ALA A 84 -9.58 -8.24 -16.36
N ARG A 85 -9.68 -7.74 -15.13
CA ARG A 85 -10.58 -6.64 -14.77
C ARG A 85 -9.93 -5.26 -14.78
N ILE A 86 -8.61 -5.20 -14.59
CA ILE A 86 -7.89 -3.93 -14.43
C ILE A 86 -6.83 -3.78 -15.52
N LEU A 87 -5.84 -4.69 -15.56
CA LEU A 87 -4.65 -4.48 -16.41
C LEU A 87 -5.00 -4.47 -17.91
N ARG A 88 -5.71 -5.51 -18.40
CA ARG A 88 -6.08 -5.60 -19.82
C ARG A 88 -7.08 -4.52 -20.26
N PRO A 89 -8.18 -4.24 -19.55
CA PRO A 89 -9.13 -3.19 -19.95
C PRO A 89 -8.50 -1.80 -20.00
N LEU A 90 -7.54 -1.54 -19.11
CA LEU A 90 -6.83 -0.28 -19.11
C LEU A 90 -5.60 -0.28 -20.02
N ARG A 91 -5.12 -1.42 -20.54
CA ARG A 91 -3.87 -1.54 -21.29
C ARG A 91 -2.65 -1.11 -20.47
N LEU A 92 -2.53 -1.65 -19.27
CA LEU A 92 -1.37 -1.48 -18.40
C LEU A 92 -0.32 -2.54 -18.76
N ASP A 93 0.25 -2.40 -19.95
CA ASP A 93 1.05 -3.46 -20.60
C ASP A 93 2.43 -3.67 -19.94
N ARG A 94 2.82 -2.79 -19.01
CA ARG A 94 4.05 -2.90 -18.21
C ARG A 94 3.75 -3.05 -16.72
N THR A 95 2.56 -3.57 -16.41
CA THR A 95 2.13 -3.88 -15.05
C THR A 95 1.80 -5.36 -14.93
N SER A 96 2.24 -6.00 -13.86
CA SER A 96 2.02 -7.43 -13.63
C SER A 96 1.83 -7.76 -12.14
N VAL A 97 1.25 -8.93 -11.89
CA VAL A 97 1.26 -9.59 -10.57
C VAL A 97 2.26 -10.75 -10.68
N PRO A 98 3.50 -10.60 -10.17
CA PRO A 98 4.58 -11.58 -10.35
C PRO A 98 4.29 -12.92 -9.66
N GLN A 99 3.67 -12.88 -8.47
CA GLN A 99 3.54 -14.03 -7.57
C GLN A 99 4.90 -14.52 -7.08
N ASP A 100 5.29 -15.76 -7.37
CA ASP A 100 6.54 -16.40 -6.97
C ASP A 100 7.68 -16.20 -7.99
N ASP A 101 7.40 -15.52 -9.12
CA ASP A 101 8.40 -15.18 -10.12
C ASP A 101 9.18 -13.91 -9.71
N PRO A 102 10.48 -14.03 -9.37
CA PRO A 102 11.26 -12.88 -8.93
C PRO A 102 11.81 -12.03 -10.08
N GLU A 103 11.58 -12.42 -11.34
CA GLU A 103 12.14 -11.73 -12.49
C GLU A 103 11.59 -10.30 -12.61
N MET A 104 12.50 -9.33 -12.74
CA MET A 104 12.16 -7.94 -13.00
C MET A 104 12.26 -7.59 -14.49
N PRO A 105 11.13 -7.22 -15.14
CA PRO A 105 11.15 -6.82 -16.55
C PRO A 105 12.04 -5.59 -16.80
N ARG A 106 12.94 -5.70 -17.78
CA ARG A 106 13.86 -4.60 -18.14
C ARG A 106 13.19 -3.58 -19.07
N PRO A 107 13.58 -2.29 -18.98
CA PRO A 107 14.45 -1.70 -17.95
C PRO A 107 13.70 -1.47 -16.63
N TYR A 108 14.39 -1.61 -15.50
CA TYR A 108 13.87 -1.31 -14.17
C TYR A 108 14.84 -0.42 -13.40
N LEU A 109 14.31 0.31 -12.42
CA LEU A 109 15.11 1.04 -11.43
C LEU A 109 15.71 0.03 -10.44
N HIS A 110 16.99 0.11 -10.15
CA HIS A 110 17.61 -0.77 -9.16
C HIS A 110 17.24 -0.37 -7.73
N GLY A 111 16.85 -1.34 -6.90
CA GLY A 111 16.57 -1.16 -5.47
C GLY A 111 17.69 -1.77 -4.61
N TYR A 112 18.02 -1.14 -3.49
CA TYR A 112 19.11 -1.59 -2.62
C TYR A 112 18.67 -1.74 -1.16
N LEU A 113 19.31 -2.65 -0.44
CA LEU A 113 19.32 -2.66 1.03
C LEU A 113 20.76 -2.59 1.53
N ILE A 114 20.97 -2.02 2.72
CA ILE A 114 22.26 -2.05 3.40
C ILE A 114 22.33 -3.31 4.26
N ASN A 115 23.32 -4.18 4.00
CA ASN A 115 23.57 -5.38 4.81
C ASN A 115 24.19 -5.03 6.18
N SER A 116 24.39 -6.02 7.05
CA SER A 116 24.99 -5.81 8.37
C SER A 116 26.43 -5.28 8.34
N ALA A 117 27.14 -5.46 7.22
CA ALA A 117 28.48 -4.92 6.99
C ALA A 117 28.49 -3.47 6.49
N GLY A 118 27.32 -2.87 6.22
CA GLY A 118 27.20 -1.50 5.70
C GLY A 118 27.30 -1.40 4.17
N GLU A 119 27.21 -2.52 3.46
CA GLU A 119 27.36 -2.58 2.01
C GLU A 119 25.98 -2.59 1.31
N PRO A 120 25.81 -1.86 0.19
CA PRO A 120 24.58 -1.93 -0.59
C PRO A 120 24.49 -3.26 -1.36
N VAL A 121 23.38 -3.97 -1.17
CA VAL A 121 23.03 -5.18 -1.91
C VAL A 121 21.87 -4.87 -2.84
N ASP A 122 22.03 -5.20 -4.13
CA ASP A 122 20.94 -5.09 -5.11
C ASP A 122 19.86 -6.13 -4.78
N VAL A 123 18.66 -5.62 -4.48
CA VAL A 123 17.47 -6.40 -4.17
C VAL A 123 16.38 -6.15 -5.20
N SER A 124 16.72 -5.80 -6.43
CA SER A 124 15.70 -5.47 -7.44
C SER A 124 14.79 -6.66 -7.74
N GLU A 125 15.37 -7.86 -7.83
CA GLU A 125 14.63 -9.11 -8.01
C GLU A 125 14.18 -9.64 -6.65
N GLN A 126 12.87 -9.78 -6.50
CA GLN A 126 12.22 -10.15 -5.25
C GLN A 126 11.01 -11.03 -5.57
N GLY A 127 10.83 -12.09 -4.79
CA GLY A 127 9.57 -12.79 -4.70
C GLY A 127 8.61 -12.00 -3.81
N GLY A 128 7.93 -12.69 -2.92
CA GLY A 128 7.18 -12.05 -1.85
C GLY A 128 5.74 -12.48 -1.80
N ASP A 129 4.83 -11.52 -1.85
CA ASP A 129 3.42 -11.75 -1.54
C ASP A 129 2.53 -11.89 -2.79
N PRO A 130 1.45 -12.70 -2.75
CA PRO A 130 0.46 -12.83 -3.83
C PRO A 130 -0.17 -11.52 -4.31
N SER A 131 -0.14 -10.43 -3.52
CA SER A 131 -0.62 -9.11 -3.93
C SER A 131 0.48 -8.10 -4.25
N ASN A 132 1.75 -8.52 -4.33
CA ASN A 132 2.80 -7.67 -4.87
C ASN A 132 2.55 -7.40 -6.36
N MET A 133 3.00 -6.25 -6.84
CA MET A 133 2.81 -5.82 -8.22
C MET A 133 4.04 -5.08 -8.74
N ILE A 134 4.37 -5.31 -10.00
CA ILE A 134 5.36 -4.54 -10.75
C ILE A 134 4.59 -3.58 -11.65
N SER A 135 5.05 -2.33 -11.78
CA SER A 135 4.42 -1.34 -12.66
C SER A 135 5.41 -0.27 -13.14
N THR A 136 4.91 0.71 -13.88
CA THR A 136 5.66 1.92 -14.27
C THR A 136 4.89 3.16 -13.84
N PRO A 137 5.56 4.32 -13.65
CA PRO A 137 4.85 5.55 -13.32
C PRO A 137 3.75 5.93 -14.33
N ALA A 138 3.96 5.63 -15.62
CA ALA A 138 2.98 5.88 -16.66
C ALA A 138 1.74 4.98 -16.55
N ASP A 139 1.92 3.70 -16.21
CA ASP A 139 0.80 2.77 -16.03
C ASP A 139 0.02 3.09 -14.75
N LEU A 140 0.71 3.50 -13.68
CA LEU A 140 0.06 3.96 -12.44
C LEU A 140 -0.73 5.27 -12.65
N ASP A 141 -0.19 6.25 -13.38
CA ASP A 141 -0.94 7.47 -13.74
C ASP A 141 -2.22 7.12 -14.53
N ARG A 142 -2.08 6.19 -15.48
CA ARG A 142 -3.21 5.70 -16.26
C ARG A 142 -4.24 4.97 -15.41
N PHE A 143 -3.81 4.17 -14.44
CA PHE A 143 -4.68 3.49 -13.49
C PHE A 143 -5.48 4.48 -12.63
N ILE A 144 -4.82 5.42 -11.93
CA ILE A 144 -5.53 6.36 -11.05
C ILE A 144 -6.48 7.27 -11.83
N THR A 145 -6.06 7.71 -13.02
CA THR A 145 -6.90 8.51 -13.92
C THR A 145 -8.17 7.74 -14.31
N ALA A 146 -8.04 6.48 -14.72
CA ALA A 146 -9.18 5.66 -15.11
C ALA A 146 -10.09 5.32 -13.91
N LEU A 147 -9.51 5.04 -12.74
CA LEU A 147 -10.27 4.79 -11.51
C LEU A 147 -11.14 6.00 -11.16
N PHE A 148 -10.56 7.20 -11.11
CA PHE A 148 -11.27 8.41 -10.67
C PHE A 148 -12.26 8.92 -11.73
N GLN A 149 -12.07 8.56 -13.00
CA GLN A 149 -13.07 8.75 -14.05
C GLN A 149 -14.24 7.74 -13.97
N GLY A 150 -14.26 6.83 -12.99
CA GLY A 150 -15.32 5.83 -12.83
C GLY A 150 -15.29 4.72 -13.89
N ARG A 151 -14.14 4.47 -14.53
CA ARG A 151 -14.03 3.45 -15.58
C ARG A 151 -13.95 2.02 -15.05
N LEU A 152 -13.63 1.85 -13.77
CA LEU A 152 -13.45 0.54 -13.13
C LEU A 152 -14.58 0.16 -12.19
N LEU A 153 -15.30 1.15 -11.65
CA LEU A 153 -16.30 0.97 -10.61
C LEU A 153 -17.55 1.80 -10.92
N PRO A 154 -18.75 1.31 -10.58
CA PRO A 154 -19.93 2.17 -10.56
C PRO A 154 -19.73 3.31 -9.54
N THR A 155 -20.42 4.43 -9.77
CA THR A 155 -20.24 5.66 -9.00
C THR A 155 -20.34 5.45 -7.49
N ALA A 156 -21.32 4.67 -7.02
CA ALA A 156 -21.49 4.43 -5.58
C ALA A 156 -20.25 3.79 -4.94
N GLN A 157 -19.68 2.76 -5.56
CA GLN A 157 -18.47 2.11 -5.06
C GLN A 157 -17.23 3.00 -5.17
N LEU A 158 -17.15 3.85 -6.20
CA LEU A 158 -16.07 4.84 -6.29
C LEU A 158 -16.17 5.88 -5.16
N GLU A 159 -17.37 6.36 -4.82
CA GLU A 159 -17.57 7.27 -3.69
C GLU A 159 -17.18 6.64 -2.34
N GLU A 160 -17.40 5.33 -2.17
CA GLU A 160 -16.93 4.62 -0.97
C GLU A 160 -15.40 4.66 -0.83
N MET A 161 -14.64 4.65 -1.94
CA MET A 161 -13.18 4.78 -1.89
C MET A 161 -12.71 6.14 -1.37
N PHE A 162 -13.53 7.19 -1.54
CA PHE A 162 -13.28 8.55 -1.05
C PHE A 162 -13.91 8.81 0.34
N THR A 163 -14.48 7.80 0.98
CA THR A 163 -15.18 7.95 2.26
C THR A 163 -14.31 7.43 3.41
N LEU A 164 -14.00 8.33 4.34
CA LEU A 164 -13.29 7.98 5.59
C LEU A 164 -14.25 7.27 6.55
N PRO A 165 -13.76 6.30 7.35
CA PRO A 165 -14.60 5.58 8.30
C PRO A 165 -15.17 6.50 9.38
N ARG A 166 -16.47 6.34 9.66
CA ARG A 166 -17.20 7.09 10.67
C ARG A 166 -17.76 6.20 11.77
N ASP A 167 -17.92 6.77 12.96
CA ASP A 167 -18.57 6.16 14.12
C ASP A 167 -20.10 6.37 14.09
N GLU A 168 -20.78 5.94 15.15
CA GLU A 168 -22.24 6.03 15.29
C GLU A 168 -22.76 7.48 15.35
N ASP A 169 -21.90 8.44 15.70
CA ASP A 169 -22.21 9.87 15.76
C ASP A 169 -21.86 10.59 14.45
N ASP A 170 -21.60 9.85 13.37
CA ASP A 170 -21.15 10.36 12.07
C ASP A 170 -19.82 11.14 12.12
N LYS A 171 -18.96 10.86 13.11
CA LYS A 171 -17.62 11.47 13.19
C LYS A 171 -16.59 10.53 12.60
N VAL A 172 -15.58 11.09 11.93
CA VAL A 172 -14.44 10.31 11.44
C VAL A 172 -13.72 9.70 12.64
N VAL A 173 -13.56 8.37 12.63
CA VAL A 173 -12.96 7.64 13.76
C VAL A 173 -11.48 8.07 13.91
N PRO A 174 -10.93 8.05 15.14
CA PRO A 174 -9.52 8.37 15.33
C PRO A 174 -8.62 7.30 14.70
N TYR A 175 -7.43 7.71 14.27
CA TYR A 175 -6.37 6.79 13.90
C TYR A 175 -5.71 6.21 15.17
N ALA A 176 -5.33 4.93 15.14
CA ALA A 176 -4.99 4.19 16.35
C ALA A 176 -3.64 4.61 16.98
N ASP A 177 -2.69 5.05 16.15
CA ASP A 177 -1.34 5.41 16.56
C ASP A 177 -0.77 6.61 15.77
N ALA A 178 0.54 6.84 15.85
CA ALA A 178 1.24 7.96 15.20
C ALA A 178 2.02 7.54 13.93
N SER A 179 1.60 6.48 13.24
CA SER A 179 2.34 5.92 12.09
C SER A 179 2.03 6.60 10.76
N ASN A 180 0.74 6.84 10.44
CA ASN A 180 0.32 7.26 9.09
C ASN A 180 -0.52 8.54 9.09
N CYS A 181 -1.60 8.57 9.87
CA CYS A 181 -2.52 9.70 9.88
C CYS A 181 -2.18 10.62 11.06
N LEU A 182 -1.29 11.58 10.83
CA LEU A 182 -0.83 12.51 11.85
C LEU A 182 -1.55 13.84 11.80
N SER A 183 -1.85 14.37 12.97
CA SER A 183 -2.21 15.78 13.15
C SER A 183 -0.96 16.67 12.97
N PRO A 184 -1.12 17.98 12.70
CA PRO A 184 0.01 18.91 12.54
C PRO A 184 0.96 18.98 13.74
N ASP A 185 0.51 18.61 14.93
CA ASP A 185 1.31 18.54 16.17
C ASP A 185 2.04 17.20 16.35
N GLY A 186 2.00 16.31 15.35
CA GLY A 186 2.65 15.00 15.37
C GLY A 186 1.93 13.93 16.19
N ARG A 187 0.70 14.19 16.65
CA ARG A 187 -0.14 13.22 17.37
C ARG A 187 -1.04 12.42 16.42
N PRO A 188 -1.58 11.26 16.85
CA PRO A 188 -2.60 10.55 16.08
C PRO A 188 -3.74 11.50 15.68
N GLY A 189 -4.01 11.57 14.38
CA GLY A 189 -5.10 12.36 13.81
C GLY A 189 -6.38 11.55 13.61
N PRO A 190 -7.38 12.12 12.94
CA PRO A 190 -8.50 11.34 12.41
C PRO A 190 -8.02 10.33 11.36
N ALA A 191 -8.83 9.31 11.12
CA ALA A 191 -8.63 8.37 10.03
C ALA A 191 -8.41 9.10 8.69
N CYS A 192 -7.43 8.63 7.91
CA CYS A 192 -7.05 9.22 6.63
C CYS A 192 -7.06 8.21 5.47
N PHE A 193 -7.58 7.01 5.68
CA PHE A 193 -7.80 6.03 4.60
C PHE A 193 -9.30 5.80 4.35
N GLY A 194 -9.71 5.79 3.10
CA GLY A 194 -10.96 5.19 2.64
C GLY A 194 -10.76 3.73 2.25
N LEU A 195 -11.47 3.26 1.21
CA LEU A 195 -11.24 1.93 0.65
C LEU A 195 -10.07 1.95 -0.34
N GLY A 196 -8.90 1.50 0.11
CA GLY A 196 -7.71 1.39 -0.74
C GLY A 196 -7.02 2.71 -1.10
N LEU A 197 -7.56 3.85 -0.67
CA LEU A 197 -6.99 5.18 -0.89
C LEU A 197 -6.72 5.88 0.45
N MET A 198 -5.57 6.52 0.54
CA MET A 198 -5.19 7.52 1.52
C MET A 198 -5.63 8.91 1.04
N SER A 199 -6.16 9.72 1.94
CA SER A 199 -6.39 11.16 1.77
C SER A 199 -5.22 11.96 2.34
N VAL A 200 -4.70 12.90 1.57
CA VAL A 200 -3.64 13.83 1.97
C VAL A 200 -4.15 15.26 1.77
N PRO A 201 -4.55 15.98 2.84
CA PRO A 201 -4.95 17.37 2.74
C PRO A 201 -3.73 18.26 2.48
N LEU A 202 -3.88 19.21 1.55
CA LEU A 202 -2.90 20.23 1.23
C LEU A 202 -3.20 21.54 1.99
N PRO A 203 -2.20 22.44 2.16
CA PRO A 203 -2.40 23.68 2.91
C PRO A 203 -3.50 24.61 2.39
N ASP A 204 -3.81 24.54 1.09
CA ASP A 204 -4.86 25.32 0.43
C ASP A 204 -6.27 24.71 0.58
N GLY A 205 -6.40 23.57 1.26
CA GLY A 205 -7.64 22.83 1.44
C GLY A 205 -7.94 21.80 0.33
N THR A 206 -7.12 21.73 -0.71
CA THR A 206 -7.20 20.67 -1.72
C THR A 206 -6.89 19.31 -1.09
N VAL A 207 -7.57 18.25 -1.51
CA VAL A 207 -7.30 16.89 -1.01
C VAL A 207 -6.81 16.01 -2.15
N LEU A 208 -5.63 15.43 -1.96
CA LEU A 208 -5.13 14.36 -2.80
C LEU A 208 -5.62 13.02 -2.27
N TRP A 209 -5.98 12.13 -3.19
CA TRP A 209 -6.34 10.76 -2.91
C TRP A 209 -5.39 9.83 -3.66
N GLY A 210 -4.93 8.78 -3.01
CA GLY A 210 -3.88 7.96 -3.60
C GLY A 210 -3.35 6.92 -2.64
N LYS A 211 -2.13 6.44 -2.86
CA LYS A 211 -1.48 5.51 -1.93
C LYS A 211 0.03 5.57 -2.08
N THR A 212 0.73 5.46 -0.95
CA THR A 212 2.16 5.14 -0.90
C THR A 212 2.40 3.63 -0.89
N GLY A 213 3.53 3.17 -1.40
CA GLY A 213 3.95 1.77 -1.34
C GLY A 213 5.44 1.66 -1.10
N HIS A 214 5.84 0.79 -0.18
CA HIS A 214 7.24 0.48 0.10
C HIS A 214 7.45 -1.02 -0.06
N ASP A 215 8.57 -1.37 -0.65
CA ASP A 215 9.11 -2.73 -0.68
C ASP A 215 10.64 -2.62 -0.59
N TYR A 216 11.38 -3.72 -0.52
CA TYR A 216 12.83 -3.65 -0.33
C TYR A 216 13.50 -2.81 -1.42
N GLY A 217 14.16 -1.73 -1.02
CA GLY A 217 14.86 -0.83 -1.95
C GLY A 217 13.98 0.10 -2.77
N TYR A 218 12.68 0.17 -2.50
CA TYR A 218 11.75 1.02 -3.25
C TYR A 218 10.78 1.80 -2.36
N ALA A 219 10.57 3.08 -2.71
CA ALA A 219 9.45 3.87 -2.21
C ALA A 219 8.67 4.46 -3.38
N ASN A 220 7.36 4.30 -3.36
CA ASN A 220 6.48 4.61 -4.47
C ASN A 220 5.26 5.39 -3.98
N GLY A 221 4.65 6.14 -4.89
CA GLY A 221 3.39 6.80 -4.61
C GLY A 221 2.64 7.22 -5.85
N MET A 222 1.33 7.28 -5.73
CA MET A 222 0.40 7.67 -6.79
C MET A 222 -0.75 8.43 -6.14
N PHE A 223 -0.93 9.69 -6.50
CA PHE A 223 -1.90 10.60 -5.91
C PHE A 223 -2.56 11.48 -6.96
N ALA A 224 -3.83 11.82 -6.77
CA ALA A 224 -4.55 12.75 -7.61
C ALA A 224 -5.65 13.48 -6.84
N THR A 225 -6.05 14.66 -7.30
CA THR A 225 -7.34 15.24 -6.91
C THR A 225 -8.49 14.46 -7.57
N ARG A 226 -9.68 14.50 -6.97
CA ARG A 226 -10.86 13.80 -7.50
C ARG A 226 -11.23 14.24 -8.93
N ASP A 227 -11.01 15.51 -9.24
CA ASP A 227 -11.25 16.09 -10.56
C ASP A 227 -10.07 15.94 -11.53
N LEU A 228 -8.97 15.29 -11.08
CA LEU A 228 -7.74 15.07 -11.83
C LEU A 228 -7.02 16.35 -12.28
N SER A 229 -7.36 17.50 -11.71
CA SER A 229 -6.65 18.77 -11.95
C SER A 229 -5.19 18.72 -11.51
N LEU A 230 -4.87 17.87 -10.53
CA LEU A 230 -3.53 17.57 -10.07
C LEU A 230 -3.33 16.06 -9.96
N ARG A 231 -2.22 15.56 -10.49
CA ARG A 231 -1.82 14.15 -10.45
C ARG A 231 -0.31 14.06 -10.26
N GLY A 232 0.13 13.13 -9.44
CA GLY A 232 1.54 12.88 -9.17
C GLY A 232 1.80 11.38 -8.97
N VAL A 233 2.81 10.87 -9.67
CA VAL A 233 3.28 9.50 -9.51
C VAL A 233 4.79 9.50 -9.41
N TYR A 234 5.33 8.75 -8.45
CA TYR A 234 6.77 8.61 -8.27
C TYR A 234 7.14 7.17 -7.89
N SER A 235 8.36 6.81 -8.25
CA SER A 235 9.07 5.63 -7.80
C SER A 235 10.52 6.03 -7.56
N ILE A 236 11.03 5.78 -6.37
CA ILE A 236 12.39 6.12 -5.97
C ILE A 236 13.10 4.88 -5.42
N SER A 237 14.37 4.76 -5.74
CA SER A 237 15.27 3.77 -5.15
C SER A 237 15.62 4.23 -3.74
N THR A 238 15.56 3.31 -2.80
CA THR A 238 15.97 3.52 -1.41
C THR A 238 17.06 2.52 -1.05
N THR A 239 17.70 2.76 0.09
CA THR A 239 18.62 1.82 0.74
C THR A 239 18.05 1.30 2.06
N SER A 240 16.77 1.57 2.32
CA SER A 240 16.11 1.35 3.62
C SER A 240 14.95 0.38 3.45
N SER A 241 14.80 -0.49 4.45
CA SER A 241 13.61 -1.32 4.65
C SER A 241 12.54 -0.62 5.49
N ASP A 242 12.76 0.64 5.90
CA ASP A 242 11.83 1.35 6.78
C ASP A 242 10.50 1.63 6.06
N ASN A 243 9.50 0.87 6.43
CA ASN A 243 8.13 0.93 5.93
C ASN A 243 7.24 1.86 6.79
N GLY A 244 7.77 2.45 7.87
CA GLY A 244 6.97 3.04 8.94
C GLY A 244 6.71 4.54 8.85
N ARG A 245 7.63 5.32 8.26
CA ARG A 245 7.45 6.76 8.03
C ARG A 245 7.54 7.09 6.54
N PRO A 246 6.72 8.04 6.03
CA PRO A 246 6.93 8.55 4.69
C PRO A 246 8.38 8.99 4.54
N ASN A 247 9.06 8.46 3.51
CA ASN A 247 10.43 8.87 3.23
C ASN A 247 10.44 10.41 3.06
N PRO A 248 11.31 11.16 3.76
CA PRO A 248 11.38 12.61 3.64
C PRO A 248 11.53 13.10 2.19
N ILE A 249 12.11 12.28 1.31
CA ILE A 249 12.21 12.54 -0.12
C ILE A 249 10.85 12.41 -0.80
N SER A 250 10.06 11.36 -0.48
CA SER A 250 8.70 11.17 -1.00
C SER A 250 7.77 12.32 -0.61
N ASP A 251 7.83 12.76 0.65
CA ASP A 251 7.05 13.93 1.12
C ASP A 251 7.51 15.21 0.43
N ARG A 252 8.82 15.42 0.25
CA ARG A 252 9.35 16.56 -0.50
C ARG A 252 8.97 16.51 -1.97
N LEU A 253 8.95 15.35 -2.61
CA LEU A 253 8.54 15.18 -3.99
C LEU A 253 7.04 15.47 -4.16
N LEU A 254 6.21 14.94 -3.25
CA LEU A 254 4.78 15.24 -3.23
C LEU A 254 4.55 16.73 -3.01
N LEU A 255 5.19 17.34 -2.00
CA LEU A 255 5.09 18.77 -1.74
C LEU A 255 5.65 19.62 -2.89
N ALA A 256 6.75 19.24 -3.53
CA ALA A 256 7.34 19.99 -4.64
C ALA A 256 6.47 19.93 -5.91
N ALA A 257 5.73 18.84 -6.13
CA ALA A 257 4.82 18.71 -7.26
C ALA A 257 3.53 19.53 -7.10
N VAL A 258 3.16 19.87 -5.86
CA VAL A 258 1.85 20.46 -5.53
C VAL A 258 1.95 21.84 -4.87
N ALA A 259 3.15 22.24 -4.44
CA ALA A 259 3.39 23.60 -3.99
C ALA A 259 3.12 24.56 -5.15
N PRO A 260 2.29 25.59 -4.97
CA PRO A 260 2.11 26.60 -5.99
C PRO A 260 3.48 27.18 -6.32
N THR A 261 3.85 27.16 -7.60
CA THR A 261 5.06 27.85 -8.05
C THR A 261 4.93 29.31 -7.60
N SER A 262 5.75 29.73 -6.64
CA SER A 262 5.83 31.13 -6.27
C SER A 262 6.17 31.92 -7.54
N LYS A 263 5.23 32.74 -8.00
CA LYS A 263 5.51 33.79 -8.99
C LYS A 263 6.28 34.92 -8.33
#